data_AF-A0A373LB14-F1
#
_entry.id   AF-A0A373LB14-F1
#
_cell.length_a   1.000
_cell.length_b   1.000
_cell.length_c   1.000
_cell.angle_alpha   90.00
_cell.angle_beta   90.00
_cell.angle_gamma   90.00
#
_symmetry.space_group_name_H-M   'P 1'
#
loop_
_entity.id
_entity.type
_entity.pdbx_description
1 polymer ?
#
loop_
_entity_poly.entity_id
_entity_poly.type
_entity_poly.pdbx_seq_one_letter_code
_entity_poly.pdbx_strand_id
1 'polypeptide(L)' 'TLTMLANWSKYILNAFDCPYSNGFTEGTNNKIKVIKRNAYGFRNFENFRNRILMTSI' A
#
# COMPACT_ATOMS: atom_id res chain seq x y z
N THR A 1 17.74 -10.16 -17.04
CA THR A 1 16.29 -10.34 -16.77
C THR A 1 15.98 -10.96 -15.40
N LEU A 2 16.94 -11.57 -14.67
CA LEU A 2 16.71 -12.09 -13.29
C LEU A 2 17.44 -11.30 -12.18
N THR A 3 18.13 -10.20 -12.51
CA THR A 3 18.92 -9.41 -11.56
C THR A 3 18.07 -8.84 -10.41
N MET A 4 16.82 -8.45 -10.66
CA MET A 4 15.91 -8.01 -9.59
C MET A 4 15.63 -9.13 -8.57
N LEU A 5 15.32 -10.34 -9.04
CA LEU A 5 15.04 -11.48 -8.14
C LEU A 5 16.29 -11.89 -7.36
N ALA A 6 17.46 -11.88 -7.99
CA ALA A 6 18.73 -12.15 -7.30
C ALA A 6 18.99 -11.12 -6.18
N ASN A 7 18.82 -9.82 -6.48
CA ASN A 7 19.06 -8.72 -5.54
C ASN A 7 18.10 -8.73 -4.33
N TRP A 8 16.87 -9.22 -4.50
CA TRP A 8 15.82 -9.19 -3.47
C TRP A 8 15.53 -10.57 -2.85
N SER A 9 16.25 -11.62 -3.27
CA SER A 9 16.07 -13.01 -2.85
C SER A 9 15.99 -13.19 -1.33
N LYS A 10 16.88 -12.52 -0.58
CA LYS A 10 16.90 -12.54 0.90
C LYS A 10 15.57 -12.09 1.52
N TYR A 11 15.00 -11.01 1.03
CA TYR A 11 13.74 -10.47 1.57
C TYR A 11 12.53 -11.33 1.20
N ILE A 12 12.55 -11.91 -0.01
CA ILE A 12 11.52 -12.83 -0.49
C ILE A 12 11.50 -14.09 0.38
N LEU A 13 12.66 -14.67 0.68
CA LEU A 13 12.77 -15.84 1.54
C LEU A 13 12.31 -15.55 2.98
N ASN A 14 12.72 -14.42 3.55
CA ASN A 14 12.29 -14.00 4.88
C ASN A 14 10.77 -13.82 5.01
N ALA A 15 10.04 -13.58 3.91
CA ALA A 15 8.59 -13.44 3.95
C ALA A 15 7.87 -14.77 4.28
N PHE A 16 8.49 -15.92 4.00
CA PHE A 16 7.92 -17.24 4.31
C PHE A 16 8.10 -17.62 5.79
N ASP A 17 9.15 -17.11 6.44
CA ASP A 17 9.41 -17.34 7.87
C ASP A 17 8.61 -16.38 8.77
N CYS A 18 8.09 -15.30 8.19
CA CYS A 18 7.40 -14.25 8.92
C CYS A 18 5.91 -14.57 9.10
N PRO A 19 5.37 -14.59 10.34
CA PRO A 19 3.94 -14.84 10.58
C PRO A 19 3.04 -13.64 10.26
N TYR A 20 3.63 -12.48 9.94
CA TYR A 20 2.87 -11.25 9.66
C TYR A 20 2.41 -11.21 8.20
N SER A 21 1.10 -11.05 8.01
CA SER A 21 0.53 -10.83 6.67
C SER A 21 0.55 -9.35 6.29
N ASN A 22 0.85 -9.06 5.03
CA ASN A 22 0.68 -7.71 4.46
C ASN A 22 -0.78 -7.35 4.18
N GLY A 23 -1.75 -8.22 4.50
CA GLY A 23 -3.16 -8.04 4.13
C GLY A 23 -3.79 -6.76 4.67
N PHE A 24 -3.45 -6.36 5.90
CA PHE A 24 -3.94 -5.09 6.48
C PHE A 24 -3.40 -3.87 5.70
N THR A 25 -2.11 -3.88 5.38
CA THR A 25 -1.45 -2.83 4.60
C THR A 25 -2.01 -2.77 3.17
N GLU A 26 -2.23 -3.93 2.54
CA GLU A 26 -2.83 -4.04 1.21
C GLU A 26 -4.27 -3.53 1.19
N GLY A 27 -5.07 -3.89 2.20
CA GLY A 27 -6.44 -3.39 2.36
C GLY A 27 -6.50 -1.87 2.50
N THR A 28 -5.62 -1.31 3.31
CA THR A 28 -5.46 0.15 3.46
C THR A 28 -5.08 0.81 2.14
N ASN A 29 -4.10 0.26 1.42
CA ASN A 29 -3.68 0.75 0.11
C ASN A 29 -4.80 0.68 -0.92
N ASN A 30 -5.64 -0.36 -0.90
CA ASN A 30 -6.78 -0.48 -1.80
C ASN A 30 -7.84 0.59 -1.50
N LYS A 31 -8.16 0.82 -0.21
CA LYS A 31 -9.09 1.87 0.21
C LYS A 31 -8.62 3.26 -0.26
N ILE A 32 -7.34 3.56 -0.13
CA ILE A 32 -6.73 4.81 -0.63
C ILE A 32 -6.87 4.91 -2.16
N LYS A 33 -6.60 3.83 -2.90
CA LYS A 33 -6.76 3.80 -4.37
C LYS A 33 -8.22 4.05 -4.78
N VAL A 34 -9.20 3.52 -4.06
CA VAL A 34 -10.63 3.77 -4.29
C VAL A 34 -10.98 5.24 -4.04
N ILE A 35 -10.52 5.82 -2.92
CA ILE A 35 -10.73 7.24 -2.60
C ILE A 35 -10.17 8.13 -3.71
N LYS A 36 -8.95 7.85 -4.18
CA LYS A 36 -8.31 8.59 -5.27
C LYS A 36 -9.10 8.48 -6.58
N ARG A 37 -9.64 7.30 -6.90
CA ARG A 37 -10.46 7.07 -8.10
C ARG A 37 -11.79 7.81 -8.04
N ASN A 38 -12.48 7.75 -6.90
CA ASN A 38 -13.79 8.39 -6.73
C ASN A 38 -13.71 9.93 -6.75
N ALA A 39 -12.58 10.49 -6.30
CA ALA A 39 -12.38 11.94 -6.30
C ALA A 39 -11.94 12.52 -7.65
N TYR A 40 -11.68 11.68 -8.67
CA TYR A 40 -11.11 12.08 -9.96
C TYR A 40 -9.82 12.92 -9.84
N GLY A 41 -9.09 12.75 -8.74
CA GLY A 41 -7.87 13.50 -8.42
C GLY A 41 -8.09 14.60 -7.37
N PHE A 42 -7.22 14.63 -6.36
CA PHE A 42 -7.17 15.71 -5.39
C PHE A 42 -6.17 16.78 -5.85
N ARG A 43 -6.59 18.04 -5.84
CA ARG A 43 -5.70 19.19 -6.13
C ARG A 43 -4.77 19.53 -4.95
N ASN A 44 -5.20 19.22 -3.72
CA ASN A 44 -4.45 19.49 -2.50
C ASN A 44 -4.20 18.18 -1.75
N PHE A 45 -2.93 17.89 -1.48
CA PHE A 45 -2.51 16.71 -0.74
C PHE A 45 -3.05 16.68 0.68
N GLU A 46 -3.17 17.83 1.34
CA GLU A 46 -3.68 17.90 2.72
C GLU A 46 -5.15 17.46 2.78
N ASN A 47 -5.95 17.87 1.79
CA ASN A 47 -7.34 17.40 1.68
C ASN A 47 -7.43 15.90 1.40
N PHE A 48 -6.49 15.35 0.61
CA PHE A 48 -6.41 13.92 0.37
C PHE A 48 -6.06 13.16 1.65
N ARG A 49 -5.05 13.64 2.39
CA ARG A 49 -4.62 13.07 3.67
C ARG A 49 -5.74 13.10 4.70
N ASN A 50 -6.40 14.24 4.86
CA ASN A 50 -7.55 14.38 5.76
C ASN A 50 -8.69 13.42 5.39
N ARG A 51 -8.96 13.23 4.10
CA ARG A 51 -9.98 12.26 3.64
C ARG A 51 -9.59 10.81 3.94
N ILE A 52 -8.32 10.44 3.79
CA ILE A 52 -7.82 9.10 4.13
C ILE A 52 -7.98 8.85 5.63
N LEU A 53 -7.52 9.79 6.46
CA LEU A 53 -7.58 9.67 7.92
C LEU A 53 -9.03 9.57 8.42
N MET A 54 -9.95 10.38 7.86
CA MET A 54 -11.37 10.33 8.21
C MET A 54 -12.07 9.04 7.79
N THR A 55 -11.59 8.35 6.75
CA THR A 55 -12.17 7.08 6.26
C THR A 55 -11.54 5.85 6.93
N SER A 56 -10.44 6.04 7.67
CA SER A 56 -9.67 4.98 8.33
C SER A 56 -10.00 4.84 9.82
N ILE A 57 -10.74 5.81 10.38
CA ILE A 57 -11.51 5.72 11.63
C ILE A 57 -12.86 5.09 11.32
#